data_AF-F8E5N6-F1
#
_entry.id   AF-F8E5N6-F1
#
_cell.length_a   1.000
_cell.length_b   1.000
_cell.length_c   1.000
_cell.angle_alpha   90.00
_cell.angle_beta   90.00
_cell.angle_gamma   90.00
#
_symmetry.space_group_name_H-M   'P 1'
#
loop_
_entity.id
_entity.type
_entity.pdbx_description
1 polymer ?
#
loop_
_entity_poly.entity_id
_entity_poly.type
_entity_poly.pdbx_seq_one_letter_code
_entity_poly.pdbx_strand_id
1 'polypeptide(L)' 'MEPLFCPYCGEKNLEELDPTEIVVDDDLWIIYHYECQDCAEVFDKIVLRDEDLMGDILEDSDENEDGFWS' A
#
# COMPACT_ATOMS: atom_id res chain seq x y z
N MET A 1 -3.09 -3.42 1.80
CA MET A 1 -1.86 -4.23 1.97
C MET A 1 -1.01 -3.61 3.08
N GLU A 2 -0.69 -4.37 4.14
CA GLU A 2 0.08 -3.90 5.30
C GLU A 2 1.60 -3.85 5.01
N PRO A 3 2.37 -2.94 5.65
CA PRO A 3 3.83 -2.89 5.52
C PRO A 3 4.51 -4.11 6.14
N LEU A 4 5.54 -4.64 5.48
CA LEU A 4 6.26 -5.85 5.92
C LEU A 4 7.40 -5.58 6.92
N PHE A 5 7.87 -4.32 7.02
CA PHE A 5 9.02 -3.93 7.83
C PHE A 5 8.91 -2.47 8.27
N CYS A 6 9.42 -2.18 9.45
CA CYS A 6 9.59 -0.83 9.98
C CYS A 6 10.59 -0.06 9.10
N PRO A 7 10.22 1.12 8.57
CA PRO A 7 11.11 1.90 7.72
C PRO A 7 12.32 2.49 8.48
N TYR A 8 12.30 2.47 9.81
CA TYR A 8 13.34 3.06 10.66
C TYR A 8 14.37 2.03 11.15
N CYS A 9 13.93 0.87 11.65
CA CYS A 9 14.84 -0.16 12.20
C CYS A 9 14.94 -1.43 11.35
N GLY A 10 14.04 -1.63 10.37
CA GLY A 10 14.01 -2.82 9.52
C GLY A 10 13.37 -4.07 10.15
N GLU A 11 12.97 -4.00 11.42
CA GLU A 11 12.26 -5.09 12.10
C GLU A 11 10.81 -5.23 11.62
N LYS A 12 10.18 -6.35 11.94
CA LYS A 12 8.84 -6.70 11.44
C LYS A 12 7.74 -6.66 12.50
N ASN A 13 8.07 -6.31 13.73
CA ASN A 13 7.10 -6.24 14.81
C ASN A 13 6.35 -4.91 14.73
N LEU A 14 5.24 -4.93 14.01
CA LEU A 14 4.41 -3.76 13.73
C LEU A 14 3.03 -3.98 14.35
N GLU A 15 2.56 -2.99 15.10
CA GLU A 15 1.19 -2.90 15.58
C GLU A 15 0.43 -1.89 14.71
N GLU A 16 -0.71 -2.31 14.15
CA GLU A 16 -1.63 -1.41 13.46
C GLU A 16 -2.52 -0.69 14.47
N LEU A 17 -2.57 0.63 14.37
CA LEU A 17 -3.44 1.49 15.17
C LEU A 17 -4.71 1.84 14.38
N ASP A 18 -5.69 2.42 15.06
CA ASP A 18 -6.97 2.80 14.43
C ASP A 18 -6.75 3.73 13.24
N PRO A 19 -7.18 3.36 12.02
CA PRO A 19 -6.99 4.17 10.82
C PRO A 19 -7.84 5.44 10.86
N THR A 20 -7.38 6.47 10.14
CA THR A 20 -8.09 7.73 9.99
C THR A 20 -8.59 7.91 8.56
N GLU A 21 -9.87 8.24 8.40
CA GLU A 21 -10.45 8.64 7.12
C GLU A 21 -10.62 10.16 7.06
N ILE A 22 -10.11 10.79 6.00
CA ILE A 22 -10.28 12.22 5.74
C ILE A 22 -10.76 12.46 4.30
N VAL A 23 -11.52 13.53 4.10
CA VAL A 23 -11.95 13.99 2.78
C VAL A 23 -11.23 15.30 2.47
N VAL A 24 -10.49 15.32 1.36
CA VAL A 24 -9.71 16.48 0.87
C VAL A 24 -10.04 16.68 -0.59
N ASP A 25 -10.53 17.86 -0.96
CA ASP A 25 -10.85 18.22 -2.36
C ASP A 25 -11.72 17.18 -3.10
N ASP A 26 -12.76 16.68 -2.41
CA ASP A 26 -13.67 15.61 -2.85
C ASP A 26 -13.06 14.19 -2.95
N ASP A 27 -11.77 14.03 -2.64
CA ASP A 27 -11.10 12.72 -2.58
C ASP A 27 -11.15 12.13 -1.16
N LEU A 28 -11.39 10.81 -1.05
CA LEU A 28 -11.31 10.07 0.21
C LEU A 28 -9.90 9.51 0.41
N TRP A 29 -9.27 9.90 1.51
CA TRP A 29 -7.95 9.44 1.94
C TRP A 29 -8.10 8.57 3.17
N ILE A 30 -7.50 7.37 3.12
CA ILE A 30 -7.42 6.45 4.25
C ILE A 30 -5.97 6.46 4.72
N ILE A 31 -5.76 6.83 5.98
CA ILE A 31 -4.46 6.86 6.64
C ILE A 31 -4.39 5.67 7.60
N TYR A 32 -3.53 4.72 7.27
CA TYR A 32 -3.21 3.58 8.13
C TYR A 32 -2.01 3.94 9.00
N HIS A 33 -2.15 3.75 10.31
CA HIS A 33 -1.15 4.13 11.30
C HIS A 33 -0.47 2.88 11.85
N TYR A 34 0.86 2.91 11.97
CA TYR A 34 1.65 1.78 12.46
C TYR A 34 2.64 2.22 13.52
N GLU A 35 2.76 1.44 14.59
CA GLU A 35 3.79 1.57 15.63
C GLU A 35 4.72 0.36 15.60
N CYS A 36 6.03 0.62 15.53
CA CYS A 36 7.03 -0.45 15.66
C CYS A 36 7.28 -0.80 17.12
N GLN A 37 7.00 -2.03 17.51
CA GLN A 37 7.15 -2.50 18.89
C GLN A 37 8.62 -2.70 19.31
N ASP A 38 9.57 -2.65 18.37
CA ASP A 38 11.00 -2.81 18.66
C ASP A 38 11.74 -1.47 18.86
N CYS A 39 11.38 -0.44 18.09
CA CYS A 39 12.02 0.89 18.18
C CYS A 39 11.10 2.02 18.63
N ALA A 40 9.81 1.73 18.85
CA ALA A 40 8.76 2.68 19.26
C ALA A 40 8.51 3.84 18.29
N GLU A 41 8.99 3.73 17.04
CA GLU A 41 8.71 4.71 16.00
C GLU A 41 7.33 4.49 15.39
N VAL A 42 6.65 5.60 15.06
CA VAL A 42 5.33 5.64 14.43
C VAL A 42 5.47 6.11 12.98
N PHE A 43 4.71 5.50 12.07
CA PHE A 43 4.65 5.91 10.68
C PHE A 43 3.27 5.63 10.06
N ASP A 44 3.00 6.32 8.96
CA ASP A 44 1.71 6.28 8.28
C ASP A 44 1.85 5.71 6.87
N LYS A 45 0.82 4.99 6.42
CA LYS A 45 0.61 4.65 5.01
C LYS A 45 -0.69 5.29 4.55
N ILE A 46 -0.60 6.10 3.50
CA ILE A 46 -1.73 6.81 2.92
C ILE A 46 -2.21 6.05 1.68
N VAL A 47 -3.51 5.82 1.58
CA VAL A 47 -4.16 5.21 0.43
C VAL A 47 -5.26 6.13 -0.07
N LEU A 48 -5.24 6.43 -1.37
CA LEU A 48 -6.32 7.10 -2.08
C LEU A 48 -7.28 6.04 -2.60
N ARG A 49 -8.59 6.19 -2.31
CA ARG A 49 -9.60 5.18 -2.63
C ARG A 49 -9.65 4.79 -4.12
N ASP A 50 -9.23 5.70 -5.01
CA ASP A 50 -9.24 5.48 -6.46
C ASP A 50 -7.92 4.94 -7.02
N GLU A 51 -6.81 4.97 -6.25
CA GLU A 51 -5.49 4.48 -6.71
C GLU A 51 -5.30 2.96 -6.55
N ASP A 52 -6.08 2.30 -5.68
CA ASP A 52 -6.05 0.84 -5.52
C ASP A 52 -6.49 0.08 -6.80
N LEU A 53 -7.06 0.76 -7.80
CA LEU A 53 -7.38 0.17 -9.12
C LEU A 53 -6.17 0.05 -10.06
N MET A 54 -5.04 0.72 -9.79
CA MET A 54 -3.84 0.65 -10.65
C MET A 54 -2.78 -0.34 -10.16
N GLY A 55 -2.95 -0.93 -8.97
CA GLY A 55 -2.02 -1.92 -8.41
C GLY A 55 -2.14 -3.32 -9.03
N ASP A 56 -3.30 -3.66 -9.59
CA ASP A 56 -3.59 -5.00 -10.16
C ASP A 56 -3.22 -5.14 -11.65
N ILE A 57 -2.69 -4.09 -12.32
CA ILE A 57 -2.37 -4.14 -13.77
C ILE A 57 -0.93 -4.63 -14.04
N LEU A 58 -0.11 -4.87 -13.00
CA LEU A 58 1.27 -5.34 -13.17
C LEU A 58 1.48 -6.85 -12.99
N GLU A 59 0.43 -7.63 -12.72
CA GLU A 59 0.46 -9.11 -12.67
C GLU A 59 -0.49 -9.73 -13.71
N ASP A 60 -0.36 -9.39 -15.01
CA ASP A 60 -0.85 -10.25 -16.12
C ASP A 60 -0.43 -9.67 -17.49
N SER A 61 0.88 -9.58 -17.73
CA SER A 61 1.42 -9.46 -19.09
C SER A 61 2.43 -10.57 -19.37
N ASP A 62 1.97 -11.81 -19.26
CA ASP A 62 2.51 -12.88 -20.10
C ASP A 62 1.95 -12.68 -21.52
N GLU A 63 2.79 -12.09 -22.36
CA GLU A 63 2.56 -11.79 -23.77
C GLU A 63 2.22 -13.07 -24.54
N ASN A 64 0.93 -13.24 -24.87
CA ASN A 64 0.51 -14.13 -25.95
C ASN A 64 0.83 -13.39 -27.27
N GLU A 65 2.05 -13.57 -27.80
CA GLU A 65 2.39 -13.09 -29.15
C GLU A 65 1.88 -14.08 -30.20
N ASP A 66 0.72 -13.77 -30.75
CA ASP A 66 0.17 -14.34 -31.98
C ASP A 66 1.04 -14.00 -33.20
N GLY A 67 1.92 -14.93 -33.55
CA GLY A 67 2.71 -14.91 -34.80
C GLY A 67 1.90 -15.35 -36.03
N PHE A 68 1.30 -14.38 -36.70
CA PHE A 68 1.33 -14.14 -38.16
C PHE A 68 1.10 -15.32 -39.14
N TRP A 69 -0.02 -15.27 -39.87
CA TRP A 69 -0.28 -16.10 -41.06
C TRP A 69 0.59 -15.65 -42.24
N SER A 70 1.31 -16.59 -42.86
CA SER A 70 1.79 -16.53 -44.26
C SER A 70 1.93 -17.92 -44.83
#